data_AF-A0A9P5PHX0-F1
#
_entry.id   AF-A0A9P5PHX0-F1
#
_cell.length_a   1.000
_cell.length_b   1.000
_cell.length_c   1.000
_cell.angle_alpha   90.00
_cell.angle_beta   90.00
_cell.angle_gamma   90.00
#
_symmetry.space_group_name_H-M   'P 1'
#
loop_
_entity.id
_entity.type
_entity.pdbx_description
1 polymer ?
#
loop_
_entity_poly.entity_id
_entity_poly.type
_entity_poly.pdbx_seq_one_letter_code
_entity_poly.pdbx_strand_id
1 'polypeptide(L)'
;VEDIRIAQQYINTLRAASLKNGDLDEATLDLLSHPIQEPFVLGETDDNKDLFLSMELFLGLINGSQDEYTAAATAFKRRCPEVNPLSYERVRKQVLEISGVRPIVNDMCPNSCMAYTGPFAEHNSCIKCGESRYWPGTEIRRQEFHTLPIAPYI
;
A
#
# COMPACT_ATOMS: atom_id res chain seq x y z
N VAL A 1 -7.95 -15.98 -31.75
CA VAL A 1 -6.73 -16.79 -31.48
C VAL A 1 -5.89 -16.15 -30.39
N GLU A 2 -5.61 -14.84 -30.47
CA GLU A 2 -4.77 -14.14 -29.48
C GLU A 2 -5.36 -14.10 -28.05
N ASP A 3 -6.64 -13.79 -27.89
CA ASP A 3 -7.27 -13.79 -26.56
C ASP A 3 -7.22 -15.18 -25.87
N ILE A 4 -7.31 -16.26 -26.65
CA ILE A 4 -7.20 -17.64 -26.14
C ILE A 4 -5.77 -17.90 -25.65
N ARG A 5 -4.76 -17.43 -26.40
CA ARG A 5 -3.35 -17.53 -26.01
C ARG A 5 -3.07 -16.80 -24.70
N ILE A 6 -3.57 -15.56 -24.58
CA ILE A 6 -3.47 -14.75 -23.37
C ILE A 6 -4.14 -15.47 -22.19
N ALA A 7 -5.38 -15.95 -22.37
CA ALA A 7 -6.10 -16.66 -21.33
C ALA A 7 -5.33 -17.90 -20.86
N GLN A 8 -4.75 -18.67 -21.79
CA GLN A 8 -3.95 -19.85 -21.46
C GLN A 8 -2.68 -19.49 -20.68
N GLN A 9 -2.02 -18.38 -21.02
CA GLN A 9 -0.86 -17.89 -20.27
C GLN A 9 -1.24 -17.55 -18.83
N TYR A 10 -2.33 -16.82 -18.60
CA TYR A 10 -2.83 -16.54 -17.25
C TYR A 10 -3.19 -17.82 -16.48
N ILE A 11 -3.87 -18.79 -17.12
CA ILE A 11 -4.18 -20.08 -16.49
C ILE A 11 -2.90 -20.78 -16.02
N ASN A 12 -1.85 -20.77 -16.84
CA ASN A 12 -0.58 -21.38 -16.48
C ASN A 12 0.09 -20.64 -15.32
N THR A 13 0.10 -19.31 -15.34
CA THR A 13 0.63 -18.49 -14.24
C THR A 13 -0.11 -18.76 -12.93
N LEU A 14 -1.44 -18.80 -12.96
CA LEU A 14 -2.26 -19.07 -11.77
C LEU A 14 -2.03 -20.48 -11.21
N ARG A 15 -1.86 -21.48 -12.07
CA ARG A 15 -1.54 -22.85 -11.65
C ARG A 15 -0.17 -22.97 -10.99
N ALA A 16 0.79 -22.16 -11.43
CA ALA A 16 2.14 -22.10 -10.87
C ALA A 16 2.27 -21.10 -9.71
N ALA A 17 1.19 -20.38 -9.37
CA ALA A 17 1.22 -19.35 -8.34
C ALA A 17 1.46 -19.95 -6.95
N SER A 18 2.31 -19.28 -6.19
CA SER A 18 2.66 -19.60 -4.81
C SER A 18 2.89 -18.29 -4.07
N LEU A 19 2.96 -18.36 -2.75
CA LEU A 19 3.26 -17.18 -1.95
C LEU A 19 4.65 -16.59 -2.29
N LYS A 20 5.63 -17.42 -2.67
CA LYS A 20 7.03 -17.03 -2.85
C LYS A 20 7.40 -16.51 -4.25
N ASN A 21 6.49 -16.60 -5.21
CA ASN A 21 6.73 -16.16 -6.59
C ASN A 21 5.73 -15.08 -7.04
N GLY A 22 5.16 -14.34 -6.08
CA GLY A 22 4.31 -13.18 -6.32
C GLY A 22 5.05 -11.85 -6.07
N ASP A 23 4.29 -10.76 -6.14
CA ASP A 23 4.80 -9.37 -6.06
C ASP A 23 4.98 -8.88 -4.62
N LEU A 24 5.08 -9.78 -3.64
CA LEU A 24 5.22 -9.43 -2.22
C LEU A 24 6.70 -9.29 -1.84
N ASP A 25 7.04 -8.22 -1.12
CA ASP A 25 8.38 -8.06 -0.56
C ASP A 25 8.67 -9.08 0.55
N GLU A 26 9.97 -9.33 0.81
CA GLU A 26 10.41 -10.32 1.80
C GLU A 26 9.84 -10.05 3.20
N ALA A 27 9.72 -8.79 3.60
CA ALA A 27 9.19 -8.41 4.91
C ALA A 27 7.70 -8.75 5.03
N THR A 28 6.94 -8.62 3.94
CA THR A 28 5.52 -8.98 3.88
C THR A 28 5.37 -10.48 3.89
N LEU A 29 6.20 -11.21 3.15
CA LEU A 29 6.20 -12.68 3.16
C LEU A 29 6.51 -13.27 4.53
N ASP A 30 7.48 -12.68 5.23
CA ASP A 30 7.84 -13.07 6.60
C ASP A 30 6.66 -12.84 7.55
N LEU A 31 6.08 -11.64 7.52
CA LEU A 31 4.92 -11.30 8.34
C LEU A 31 3.70 -12.21 8.07
N LEU A 32 3.44 -12.57 6.82
CA LEU A 32 2.37 -13.50 6.46
C LEU A 32 2.61 -14.92 6.98
N SER A 33 3.88 -15.32 7.06
CA SER A 33 4.29 -16.63 7.57
C SER A 33 4.39 -16.67 9.10
N HIS A 34 4.67 -15.52 9.71
CA HIS A 34 4.88 -15.29 11.13
C HIS A 34 4.08 -14.06 11.58
N PRO A 35 2.73 -14.17 11.65
CA PRO A 35 1.89 -13.04 12.04
C PRO A 35 2.23 -12.58 13.46
N ILE A 36 2.03 -11.30 13.72
CA ILE A 36 2.28 -10.69 15.04
C ILE A 36 1.43 -11.41 16.08
N GLN A 37 2.08 -12.02 17.07
CA GLN A 37 1.40 -12.78 18.13
C GLN A 37 1.22 -11.99 19.43
N GLU A 38 1.97 -10.90 19.59
CA GLU A 38 1.92 -10.06 20.78
C GLU A 38 0.98 -8.87 20.58
N PRO A 39 0.09 -8.57 21.54
CA PRO A 39 -0.79 -7.41 21.45
C PRO A 39 0.04 -6.12 21.41
N PHE A 40 -0.23 -5.28 20.41
CA PHE A 40 0.34 -3.94 20.37
C PHE A 40 -0.35 -3.04 21.41
N VAL A 41 0.42 -2.54 22.38
CA VAL A 41 -0.08 -1.63 23.41
C VAL A 41 0.11 -0.19 22.95
N LEU A 42 -1.00 0.49 22.67
CA LEU A 42 -1.04 1.90 22.32
C LEU A 42 -1.75 2.68 23.44
N GLY A 43 -1.17 3.79 23.91
CA GLY A 43 -1.80 4.63 24.92
C GLY A 43 -1.01 5.90 25.24
N GLU A 44 -1.43 6.61 26.29
CA GLU A 44 -0.81 7.88 26.74
C GLU A 44 0.41 7.67 27.66
N THR A 45 1.05 6.49 27.63
CA THR A 45 2.25 6.26 28.43
C THR A 45 3.41 7.09 27.90
N ASP A 46 4.37 7.46 28.76
CA ASP A 46 5.48 8.33 28.38
C ASP A 46 6.28 7.81 27.16
N ASP A 47 6.35 6.49 26.99
CA ASP A 47 7.11 5.83 25.92
C ASP A 47 6.42 5.89 24.54
N ASN A 48 5.11 6.07 24.47
CA ASN A 48 4.35 6.03 23.20
C ASN A 48 3.28 7.12 23.01
N LYS A 49 3.18 8.11 23.91
CA LYS A 49 2.19 9.20 23.80
C LYS A 49 2.23 9.98 22.48
N ASP A 50 3.41 10.20 21.91
CA ASP A 50 3.56 10.89 20.63
C ASP A 50 3.05 10.03 19.46
N LEU A 51 3.27 8.72 19.53
CA LEU A 51 2.72 7.76 18.56
C LEU A 51 1.20 7.68 18.69
N PHE A 52 0.68 7.64 19.92
CA PHE A 52 -0.76 7.63 20.18
C PHE A 52 -1.44 8.88 19.60
N LEU A 53 -0.96 10.07 19.94
CA LEU A 53 -1.46 11.33 19.36
C LEU A 53 -1.38 11.31 17.83
N SER A 54 -0.29 10.82 17.26
CA SER A 54 -0.13 10.75 15.81
C SER A 54 -1.14 9.81 15.17
N MET A 55 -1.41 8.65 15.79
CA MET A 55 -2.42 7.69 15.30
C MET A 55 -3.83 8.27 15.44
N GLU A 56 -4.15 8.97 16.52
CA GLU A 56 -5.44 9.65 16.68
C GLU A 56 -5.66 10.70 15.60
N LEU A 57 -4.66 11.56 15.35
CA LEU A 57 -4.71 12.55 14.28
C LEU A 57 -4.86 11.89 12.90
N PHE A 58 -4.10 10.82 12.64
CA PHE A 58 -4.14 10.09 11.39
C PHE A 58 -5.51 9.46 11.13
N LEU A 59 -6.09 8.80 12.14
CA LEU A 59 -7.41 8.16 12.04
C LEU A 59 -8.54 9.20 11.95
N GLY A 60 -8.44 10.30 12.70
CA GLY A 60 -9.40 11.41 12.63
C GLY A 60 -9.39 12.10 11.26
N LEU A 61 -8.27 12.03 10.54
CA LEU A 61 -8.07 12.61 9.22
C LEU A 61 -7.93 11.54 8.13
N ILE A 62 -8.56 10.37 8.29
CA ILE A 62 -8.40 9.24 7.35
C ILE A 62 -8.84 9.56 5.92
N ASN A 63 -9.80 10.47 5.75
CA ASN A 63 -10.27 10.95 4.44
C ASN A 63 -9.58 12.26 4.02
N GLY A 64 -8.64 12.75 4.83
CA GLY A 64 -7.88 13.95 4.59
C GLY A 64 -6.60 13.66 3.81
N SER A 65 -6.03 14.73 3.28
CA SER A 65 -4.71 14.78 2.66
C SER A 65 -3.58 14.70 3.70
N GLN A 66 -2.39 14.35 3.23
CA GLN A 66 -1.15 14.46 4.01
C GLN A 66 -0.92 15.90 4.53
N ASP A 67 -1.34 16.91 3.77
CA ASP A 67 -1.21 18.32 4.16
C ASP A 67 -2.12 18.67 5.33
N GLU A 68 -3.36 18.16 5.35
CA GLU A 68 -4.28 18.33 6.47
C GLU A 68 -3.75 17.69 7.76
N TYR A 69 -3.21 16.47 7.67
CA TYR A 69 -2.52 15.84 8.80
C TYR A 69 -1.35 16.69 9.30
N THR A 70 -0.50 17.16 8.38
CA THR A 70 0.70 17.92 8.72
C THR A 70 0.34 19.26 9.38
N ALA A 71 -0.72 19.92 8.90
CA ALA A 71 -1.24 21.14 9.49
C ALA A 71 -1.75 20.91 10.92
N ALA A 72 -2.50 19.83 11.16
CA ALA A 72 -2.99 19.45 12.48
C ALA A 72 -1.83 19.14 13.45
N ALA A 73 -0.89 18.29 13.04
CA ALA A 73 0.31 17.96 13.82
C ALA A 73 1.13 19.21 14.18
N THR A 74 1.29 20.14 13.24
CA THR A 74 1.99 21.41 13.46
C THR A 74 1.25 22.30 14.46
N ALA A 75 -0.09 22.36 14.38
CA ALA A 75 -0.90 23.13 15.31
C ALA A 75 -0.78 22.61 16.75
N PHE A 76 -0.77 21.29 16.94
CA PHE A 76 -0.52 20.65 18.24
C PHE A 76 0.88 20.96 18.77
N LYS A 77 1.92 20.76 17.96
CA LYS A 77 3.31 21.08 18.33
C LYS A 77 3.50 22.54 18.73
N ARG A 78 2.80 23.47 18.07
CA ARG A 78 2.84 24.90 18.41
C ARG A 78 2.23 25.19 19.78
N ARG A 79 1.14 24.50 20.15
CA ARG A 79 0.43 24.73 21.42
C ARG A 79 1.09 24.01 22.60
N CYS A 80 1.68 22.85 22.34
CA CYS A 80 2.32 21.95 23.29
C CYS A 80 3.71 21.58 22.76
N PRO A 81 4.75 22.42 22.98
CA PRO A 81 6.08 22.20 22.42
C PRO A 81 6.75 20.87 22.83
N GLU A 82 6.32 20.28 23.94
CA GLU A 82 6.79 19.02 24.49
C GLU A 82 6.37 17.78 23.70
N VAL A 83 5.24 17.83 22.97
CA VAL A 83 4.79 16.71 22.14
C VAL A 83 5.57 16.69 20.84
N ASN A 84 5.84 15.53 20.26
CA ASN A 84 6.55 15.41 18.99
C ASN A 84 5.81 14.47 18.03
N PRO A 85 4.71 14.93 17.41
CA PRO A 85 3.95 14.12 16.49
C PRO A 85 4.83 13.57 15.36
N LEU A 86 4.59 12.32 14.98
CA LEU A 86 5.24 11.67 13.85
C LEU A 86 4.83 12.37 12.55
N SER A 87 5.72 12.32 11.55
CA SER A 87 5.34 12.69 10.19
C SER A 87 4.29 11.73 9.63
N TYR A 88 3.54 12.18 8.62
CA TYR A 88 2.51 11.38 7.95
C TYR A 88 3.04 10.01 7.48
N GLU A 89 4.22 10.00 6.85
CA GLU A 89 4.85 8.77 6.39
C GLU A 89 5.20 7.82 7.55
N ARG A 90 5.68 8.36 8.68
CA ARG A 90 6.04 7.56 9.85
C ARG A 90 4.81 6.94 10.50
N VAL A 91 3.73 7.69 10.69
CA VAL A 91 2.49 7.12 11.24
C VAL A 91 1.86 6.12 10.28
N ARG A 92 1.87 6.39 8.96
CA ARG A 92 1.40 5.44 7.95
C ARG A 92 2.21 4.14 7.99
N LYS A 93 3.53 4.23 8.12
CA LYS A 93 4.41 3.07 8.29
C LYS A 93 4.07 2.29 9.55
N GLN A 94 3.86 2.97 10.68
CA GLN A 94 3.46 2.32 11.93
C GLN A 94 2.11 1.60 11.79
N VAL A 95 1.12 2.19 11.12
CA VAL A 95 -0.16 1.52 10.84
C VAL A 95 0.03 0.24 10.03
N LEU A 96 0.89 0.24 9.01
CA LEU A 96 1.21 -0.95 8.22
C LEU A 96 1.91 -2.03 9.05
N GLU A 97 2.83 -1.63 9.93
CA GLU A 97 3.57 -2.55 10.81
C GLU A 97 2.63 -3.17 11.85
N ILE A 98 1.79 -2.37 12.51
CA ILE A 98 0.89 -2.82 13.58
C ILE A 98 -0.25 -3.68 13.03
N SER A 99 -0.87 -3.27 11.92
CA SER A 99 -1.98 -4.03 11.34
C SER A 99 -1.51 -5.28 10.60
N GLY A 100 -0.26 -5.30 10.17
CA GLY A 100 0.26 -6.29 9.24
C GLY A 100 -0.40 -6.28 7.85
N VAL A 101 -1.28 -5.31 7.58
CA VAL A 101 -2.02 -5.23 6.31
C VAL A 101 -1.19 -4.43 5.31
N ARG A 102 -0.55 -5.12 4.37
CA ARG A 102 0.24 -4.49 3.30
C ARG A 102 -0.44 -4.66 1.95
N PRO A 103 -0.74 -3.57 1.22
CA PRO A 103 -1.33 -3.67 -0.10
C PRO A 103 -0.30 -4.17 -1.13
N ILE A 104 -0.74 -5.06 -2.01
CA ILE A 104 -0.08 -5.33 -3.30
C ILE A 104 -0.52 -4.23 -4.25
N VAL A 105 0.44 -3.48 -4.78
CA VAL A 105 0.17 -2.35 -5.66
C VAL A 105 0.57 -2.74 -7.08
N ASN A 106 -0.39 -2.67 -8.00
CA ASN A 106 -0.17 -2.97 -9.41
C ASN A 106 -0.61 -1.79 -10.28
N ASP A 107 0.15 -1.52 -11.33
CA ASP A 107 -0.21 -0.49 -12.30
C ASP A 107 -1.44 -0.91 -13.10
N MET A 108 -2.26 0.06 -13.48
CA MET A 108 -3.43 -0.16 -14.31
C MET A 108 -3.62 0.92 -15.37
N CYS A 109 -4.26 0.56 -16.47
CA CYS A 109 -4.64 1.50 -17.50
C CYS A 109 -5.75 2.44 -16.99
N PRO A 110 -5.62 3.77 -17.17
CA PRO A 110 -6.62 4.72 -16.66
C PRO A 110 -7.96 4.70 -17.40
N ASN A 111 -7.99 4.14 -18.62
CA ASN A 111 -9.20 4.11 -19.45
C ASN A 111 -9.91 2.76 -19.39
N SER A 112 -9.17 1.64 -19.47
CA SER A 112 -9.75 0.30 -19.59
C SER A 112 -9.69 -0.52 -18.29
N CYS A 113 -9.02 -0.01 -17.26
CA CYS A 113 -8.72 -0.73 -16.04
C CYS A 113 -7.89 -2.01 -16.24
N MET A 114 -7.30 -2.23 -17.41
CA MET A 114 -6.39 -3.34 -17.65
C MET A 114 -5.18 -3.24 -16.70
N ALA A 115 -4.98 -4.25 -15.86
CA ALA A 115 -3.82 -4.34 -14.97
C ALA A 115 -2.56 -4.79 -15.74
N TYR A 116 -1.42 -4.17 -15.44
CA TYR A 116 -0.11 -4.55 -15.97
C TYR A 116 0.50 -5.65 -15.07
N THR A 117 -0.05 -6.85 -15.17
CA THR A 117 0.36 -8.03 -14.37
C THR A 117 0.57 -9.25 -15.26
N GLY A 118 1.24 -10.28 -14.74
CA GLY A 118 1.43 -11.54 -15.45
C GLY A 118 1.99 -11.35 -16.86
N PRO A 119 1.33 -11.87 -17.93
CA PRO A 119 1.76 -11.66 -19.32
C PRO A 119 1.90 -10.20 -19.77
N PHE A 120 1.27 -9.25 -19.06
CA PHE A 120 1.29 -7.83 -19.39
C PHE A 120 2.21 -7.00 -18.47
N ALA A 121 2.95 -7.64 -17.56
CA ALA A 121 3.80 -6.94 -16.59
C ALA A 121 4.81 -5.99 -17.26
N GLU A 122 5.37 -6.40 -18.41
CA GLU A 122 6.36 -5.63 -19.16
C GLU A 122 5.74 -4.70 -20.23
N HIS A 123 4.41 -4.57 -20.28
CA HIS A 123 3.77 -3.70 -21.25
C HIS A 123 3.81 -2.24 -20.79
N ASN A 124 4.13 -1.36 -21.73
CA ASN A 124 4.13 0.10 -21.52
C ASN A 124 2.86 0.78 -22.05
N SER A 125 2.00 0.04 -22.75
CA SER A 125 0.73 0.53 -23.28
C SER A 125 -0.37 -0.50 -23.12
N CYS A 126 -1.60 -0.01 -23.02
CA CYS A 126 -2.77 -0.85 -22.84
C CYS A 126 -3.13 -1.58 -24.15
N ILE A 127 -3.30 -2.90 -24.10
CA ILE A 127 -3.71 -3.68 -25.28
C ILE A 127 -5.17 -3.45 -25.71
N LYS A 128 -5.99 -2.85 -24.82
CA LYS A 128 -7.41 -2.60 -25.07
C LYS A 128 -7.68 -1.23 -25.67
N CYS A 129 -6.97 -0.18 -25.21
CA CYS A 129 -7.21 1.19 -25.66
C CYS A 129 -5.96 1.94 -26.14
N GLY A 130 -4.77 1.31 -26.12
CA GLY A 130 -3.52 1.90 -26.59
C GLY A 130 -2.87 2.92 -25.64
N GLU A 131 -3.54 3.26 -24.54
CA GLU A 131 -3.08 4.29 -23.62
C GLU A 131 -1.74 3.94 -22.96
N SER A 132 -0.86 4.94 -22.80
CA SER A 132 0.41 4.79 -22.09
C SER A 132 0.18 4.45 -20.61
N ARG A 133 1.00 3.53 -20.09
CA ARG A 133 1.10 3.20 -18.66
C ARG A 133 1.64 4.37 -17.83
N TYR A 134 2.56 5.15 -18.39
CA TYR A 134 3.27 6.23 -17.71
C TYR A 134 2.85 7.62 -18.21
N TRP A 135 3.02 8.62 -17.36
CA TRP A 135 2.86 10.02 -17.75
C TRP A 135 3.90 10.41 -18.80
N PRO A 136 3.54 11.27 -19.78
CA PRO A 136 4.43 11.65 -20.87
C PRO A 136 5.79 12.15 -20.37
N GLY A 137 6.87 11.54 -20.87
CA GLY A 137 8.24 11.94 -20.52
C GLY A 137 8.72 11.53 -19.13
N THR A 138 8.00 10.64 -18.44
CA THR A 138 8.36 10.17 -17.10
C THR A 138 8.19 8.65 -16.97
N GLU A 139 8.73 8.07 -15.89
CA GLU A 139 8.44 6.69 -15.46
C GLU A 139 7.33 6.66 -14.38
N ILE A 140 6.62 7.77 -14.18
CA ILE A 140 5.54 7.85 -13.20
C ILE A 140 4.32 7.18 -13.81
N ARG A 141 3.89 6.06 -13.21
CA ARG A 141 2.66 5.35 -13.56
C ARG A 141 1.43 6.28 -13.47
N ARG A 142 0.48 6.12 -14.39
CA ARG A 142 -0.71 6.98 -14.45
C ARG A 142 -1.78 6.60 -13.44
N GLN A 143 -1.90 5.31 -13.13
CA GLN A 143 -2.90 4.80 -12.20
C GLN A 143 -2.44 3.46 -11.60
N GLU A 144 -2.83 3.23 -10.35
CA GLU A 144 -2.55 2.01 -9.60
C GLU A 144 -3.84 1.42 -9.06
N PHE A 145 -3.84 0.11 -8.88
CA PHE A 145 -4.84 -0.63 -8.12
C PHE A 145 -4.18 -1.27 -6.90
N HIS A 146 -4.88 -1.23 -5.77
CA HIS A 146 -4.40 -1.81 -4.51
C HIS A 146 -5.20 -3.08 -4.20
N THR A 147 -4.51 -4.21 -4.13
CA THR A 147 -5.07 -5.47 -3.66
C THR A 147 -4.64 -5.69 -2.22
N LEU A 148 -5.58 -5.80 -1.29
CA LEU A 148 -5.28 -6.30 0.05
C LEU A 148 -5.26 -7.82 -0.01
N PRO A 149 -4.14 -8.50 0.32
CA PRO A 149 -4.11 -9.95 0.31
C PRO A 149 -5.16 -10.52 1.29
N ILE A 150 -5.54 -11.79 1.13
CA ILE A 150 -6.33 -12.48 2.15
C ILE A 150 -5.35 -13.31 2.96
N ALA A 151 -5.14 -12.94 4.22
CA ALA A 151 -4.16 -13.57 5.11
C ALA A 151 -4.65 -13.52 6.56
N PRO A 152 -4.05 -14.32 7.46
CA PRO A 152 -4.21 -14.10 8.89
C PRO A 152 -3.59 -12.74 9.24
N TYR A 153 -4.45 -11.75 9.37
CA TYR A 153 -4.12 -10.45 9.91
C TYR A 153 -4.61 -10.41 11.35
N ILE A 154 -3.71 -10.08 12.28
CA ILE A 154 -3.95 -9.99 13.71
C ILE A 154 -4.24 -11.37 14.36
#